data_AF-G4Z7U8-F1
#
_entry.id   AF-G4Z7U8-F1
#
_cell.length_a   1.000
_cell.length_b   1.000
_cell.length_c   1.000
_cell.angle_alpha   90.00
_cell.angle_beta   90.00
_cell.angle_gamma   90.00
#
_symmetry.space_group_name_H-M   'P 1'
#
loop_
_entity.id
_entity.type
_entity.pdbx_description
1 polymer ?
#
loop_
_entity_poly.entity_id
_entity_poly.type
_entity_poly.pdbx_seq_one_letter_code
_entity_poly.pdbx_strand_id
1 'polypeptide(L)'
;HGDPYFIQHYLMEIKYEEGSDFTEFFLKLKNAMKAASEATESVMTEGQKSIYLFHSMPKSWKDDLRVWKGQRKYIPYEDLKQSIEGKVCDLQAQERYTLAKGTPVTTATKSERALVAAGPTITP
;
A
#
# COMPACT_ATOMS: atom_id res chain seq x y z
N HIS A 1 12.80 15.29 -29.19
CA HIS A 1 12.81 13.93 -28.61
C HIS A 1 13.58 13.91 -27.32
N GLY A 2 13.06 13.23 -26.30
CA GLY A 2 13.83 12.93 -25.08
C GLY A 2 14.83 11.81 -25.36
N ASP A 3 15.99 11.86 -24.71
CA ASP A 3 16.98 10.80 -24.78
C ASP A 3 16.38 9.48 -24.22
N PRO A 4 16.36 8.38 -24.99
CA PRO A 4 15.84 7.10 -24.54
C PRO A 4 16.44 6.62 -23.20
N TYR A 5 17.73 6.91 -22.94
CA TYR A 5 18.37 6.55 -21.69
C TYR A 5 17.82 7.35 -20.51
N PHE A 6 17.57 8.64 -20.72
CA PHE A 6 16.97 9.52 -19.72
C PHE A 6 15.55 9.08 -19.36
N ILE A 7 14.73 8.72 -20.36
CA ILE A 7 13.34 8.28 -20.15
C ILE A 7 13.31 6.95 -19.37
N GLN A 8 14.18 6.01 -19.73
CA GLN A 8 14.30 4.73 -19.01
C GLN A 8 14.75 4.93 -17.56
N HIS A 9 15.75 5.77 -17.33
CA HIS A 9 16.24 6.11 -16.00
C HIS A 9 15.12 6.70 -15.13
N TYR A 10 14.41 7.70 -15.66
CA TYR A 10 13.28 8.33 -14.98
C TYR A 10 12.20 7.32 -14.57
N LEU A 11 11.79 6.42 -15.47
CA LEU A 11 10.80 5.39 -15.14
C LEU A 11 11.28 4.42 -14.06
N MET A 12 12.59 4.09 -14.04
CA MET A 12 13.16 3.23 -13.01
C MET A 12 13.23 3.88 -11.63
N GLU A 13 13.28 5.21 -11.55
CA GLU A 13 13.31 5.95 -10.27
C GLU A 13 11.95 6.04 -9.59
N ILE A 14 10.85 5.82 -10.31
CA ILE A 14 9.50 5.80 -9.72
C ILE A 14 9.39 4.54 -8.84
N LYS A 15 9.42 4.72 -7.52
CA LYS A 15 9.24 3.67 -6.52
C LYS A 15 7.94 3.83 -5.76
N TYR A 16 7.37 2.70 -5.35
CA TYR A 16 6.36 2.67 -4.31
C TYR A 16 7.06 2.76 -2.96
N GLU A 17 6.57 3.66 -2.12
CA GLU A 17 7.01 3.79 -0.74
C GLU A 17 6.02 3.03 0.14
N GLU A 18 6.52 2.11 0.97
CA GLU A 18 5.68 1.24 1.79
C GLU A 18 4.85 2.07 2.79
N GLY A 19 3.53 1.94 2.74
CA GLY A 19 2.59 2.75 3.53
C GLY A 19 2.14 4.04 2.83
N SER A 20 2.67 4.39 1.66
CA SER A 20 2.15 5.49 0.85
C SER A 20 0.86 5.10 0.12
N ASP A 21 0.13 6.10 -0.39
CA ASP A 21 -1.07 5.84 -1.17
C ASP A 21 -0.74 5.08 -2.46
N PHE A 22 -1.32 3.89 -2.58
CA PHE A 22 -1.04 2.99 -3.68
C PHE A 22 -1.72 3.42 -4.98
N THR A 23 -2.88 4.07 -4.89
CA THR A 23 -3.63 4.58 -6.05
C THR A 23 -2.87 5.73 -6.70
N GLU A 24 -2.34 6.65 -5.89
CA GLU A 24 -1.50 7.75 -6.30
C GLU A 24 -0.23 7.25 -6.98
N PHE A 25 0.44 6.26 -6.39
CA PHE A 25 1.59 5.61 -7.01
C PHE A 25 1.26 5.02 -8.39
N PHE A 26 0.16 4.26 -8.50
CA PHE A 26 -0.26 3.67 -9.78
C PHE A 26 -0.56 4.71 -10.83
N LEU A 27 -1.24 5.80 -10.45
CA LEU A 27 -1.55 6.91 -11.34
C LEU A 27 -0.28 7.60 -11.82
N LYS A 28 0.67 7.88 -10.92
CA LYS A 28 1.97 8.49 -11.23
C LYS A 28 2.75 7.63 -12.22
N LEU A 29 2.88 6.33 -11.95
CA LEU A 29 3.58 5.40 -12.83
C LEU A 29 2.90 5.33 -14.20
N LYS A 30 1.57 5.16 -14.26
CA LYS A 30 0.81 5.10 -15.52
C LYS A 30 0.99 6.36 -16.37
N ASN A 31 0.94 7.54 -15.75
CA ASN A 31 1.13 8.81 -16.44
C ASN A 31 2.56 8.96 -16.99
N ALA A 32 3.57 8.58 -16.20
CA ALA A 32 4.95 8.57 -16.65
C ALA A 32 5.18 7.61 -17.83
N MET A 33 4.62 6.41 -17.76
CA MET A 33 4.66 5.42 -18.84
C MET A 33 3.99 5.93 -20.13
N LYS A 34 2.86 6.64 -20.00
CA LYS A 34 2.17 7.29 -21.13
C LYS A 34 3.04 8.40 -21.75
N ALA A 35 3.59 9.29 -20.93
CA ALA A 35 4.47 10.36 -21.39
C ALA A 35 5.74 9.83 -22.07
N ALA A 36 6.32 8.75 -21.55
CA ALA A 36 7.45 8.06 -22.17
C ALA A 36 7.09 7.48 -23.55
N SER A 37 5.91 6.87 -23.68
CA SER A 37 5.43 6.32 -24.94
C SER A 37 5.22 7.42 -25.99
N GLU A 38 4.70 8.58 -25.57
CA GLU A 38 4.52 9.75 -26.43
C GLU A 38 5.86 10.36 -26.86
N ALA A 39 6.79 10.53 -25.91
CA ALA A 39 8.10 11.13 -26.18
C ALA A 39 9.01 10.29 -27.10
N THR A 40 8.82 8.97 -27.08
CA THR A 40 9.55 7.99 -27.90
C THR A 40 8.78 7.55 -29.14
N GLU A 41 7.56 8.05 -29.34
CA GLU A 41 6.65 7.63 -30.41
C GLU A 41 6.48 6.11 -30.51
N SER A 42 6.55 5.43 -29.36
CA SER A 42 6.57 3.97 -29.28
C SER A 42 5.63 3.48 -28.19
N VAL A 43 4.74 2.56 -28.56
CA VAL A 43 3.82 1.94 -27.61
C VAL A 43 4.60 1.01 -26.71
N MET A 44 4.49 1.23 -25.40
CA MET A 44 5.16 0.37 -24.43
C MET A 44 4.52 -1.02 -24.40
N THR A 45 5.35 -2.04 -24.59
CA THR A 45 4.91 -3.44 -24.56
C THR A 45 4.44 -3.86 -23.18
N GLU A 46 3.58 -4.88 -23.13
CA GLU A 46 3.09 -5.42 -21.87
C GLU A 46 4.22 -5.91 -20.95
N GLY A 47 5.26 -6.51 -21.54
CA GLY A 47 6.46 -6.90 -20.81
C GLY A 47 7.21 -5.72 -20.20
N GLN A 48 7.37 -4.61 -20.95
CA GLN A 48 8.01 -3.40 -20.43
C GLN A 48 7.20 -2.79 -19.27
N LYS A 49 5.87 -2.69 -19.40
CA LYS A 49 5.01 -2.20 -18.30
C LYS A 49 5.18 -3.05 -17.04
N SER A 50 5.16 -4.37 -17.19
CA SER A 50 5.38 -5.31 -16.09
C SER A 50 6.75 -5.14 -15.45
N ILE A 51 7.80 -4.99 -16.25
CA ILE A 51 9.16 -4.73 -15.76
C ILE A 51 9.19 -3.46 -14.92
N TYR A 52 8.67 -2.33 -15.42
CA TYR A 52 8.65 -1.09 -14.65
C TYR A 52 7.87 -1.25 -13.35
N LEU A 53 6.66 -1.82 -13.40
CA LEU A 53 5.86 -2.06 -12.21
C LEU A 53 6.60 -2.93 -11.17
N PHE A 54 7.22 -4.04 -11.60
CA PHE A 54 7.99 -4.91 -10.72
C PHE A 54 9.22 -4.21 -10.13
N HIS A 55 9.91 -3.40 -10.93
CA HIS A 55 11.07 -2.63 -10.47
C HIS A 55 10.69 -1.53 -9.48
N SER A 56 9.49 -0.98 -9.56
CA SER A 56 8.97 0.03 -8.65
C SER A 56 8.64 -0.51 -7.26
N MET A 57 8.44 -1.82 -7.11
CA MET A 57 8.07 -2.42 -5.83
C MET A 57 9.22 -2.45 -4.81
N PRO A 58 8.92 -2.34 -3.51
CA PRO A 58 9.90 -2.47 -2.43
C PRO A 58 10.66 -3.80 -2.52
N LYS A 59 11.93 -3.80 -2.10
CA LYS A 59 12.75 -5.03 -2.10
C LYS A 59 12.10 -6.13 -1.24
N SER A 60 11.50 -5.76 -0.11
CA SER A 60 10.74 -6.65 0.79
C SER A 60 9.55 -7.33 0.11
N TRP A 61 9.06 -6.80 -1.02
CA TRP A 61 7.93 -7.37 -1.73
C TRP A 61 8.36 -8.26 -2.90
N LYS A 62 9.61 -8.17 -3.35
CA LYS A 62 10.05 -8.87 -4.57
C LYS A 62 9.98 -10.38 -4.45
N ASP A 63 10.23 -10.95 -3.28
CA ASP A 63 10.18 -12.40 -3.08
C ASP A 63 8.73 -12.91 -3.07
N ASP A 64 7.81 -12.16 -2.47
CA ASP A 64 6.37 -12.49 -2.48
C ASP A 64 5.74 -12.28 -3.86
N LEU A 65 6.24 -11.30 -4.63
CA LEU A 65 5.83 -11.08 -6.01
C LEU A 65 6.52 -12.04 -6.99
N ARG A 66 7.62 -12.70 -6.56
CA ARG A 66 8.32 -13.76 -7.29
C ARG A 66 7.62 -15.11 -7.19
N VAL A 67 6.44 -15.19 -6.57
CA VAL A 67 5.59 -16.40 -6.54
C VAL A 67 5.14 -16.74 -7.97
N TRP A 68 6.03 -17.40 -8.71
CA TRP A 68 5.77 -17.92 -10.04
C TRP A 68 5.88 -19.43 -10.04
N LYS A 69 4.71 -20.07 -10.19
CA LYS A 69 4.57 -21.50 -10.49
C LYS A 69 4.60 -21.70 -12.02
N GLY A 70 5.78 -21.88 -12.63
CA GLY A 70 5.88 -22.35 -14.03
C GLY A 70 6.97 -21.72 -14.92
N GLN A 71 6.91 -21.99 -16.23
CA GLN A 71 7.95 -21.72 -17.25
C GLN A 71 7.85 -20.38 -18.01
N ARG A 72 6.99 -19.42 -17.64
CA ARG A 72 6.86 -18.17 -18.44
C ARG A 72 8.07 -17.24 -18.28
N LYS A 73 8.40 -16.51 -19.35
CA LYS A 73 9.54 -15.57 -19.43
C LYS A 73 9.31 -14.24 -18.69
N TYR A 74 8.06 -13.82 -18.46
CA TYR A 74 7.69 -12.62 -17.70
C TYR A 74 6.29 -12.73 -17.09
N ILE A 75 6.01 -11.89 -16.09
CA ILE A 75 4.70 -11.75 -15.42
C ILE A 75 3.82 -10.81 -16.27
N PRO A 76 2.64 -11.21 -16.76
CA PRO A 76 1.71 -10.25 -17.38
C PRO A 76 1.42 -9.08 -16.42
N TYR A 77 1.29 -7.86 -16.94
CA TYR A 77 1.18 -6.68 -16.08
C TYR A 77 -0.10 -6.69 -15.24
N GLU A 78 -1.22 -7.17 -15.78
CA GLU A 78 -2.48 -7.29 -15.01
C GLU A 78 -2.37 -8.32 -13.86
N ASP A 79 -1.74 -9.47 -14.11
CA ASP A 79 -1.48 -10.48 -13.06
C ASP A 79 -0.58 -9.90 -11.95
N LEU A 80 0.48 -9.17 -12.34
CA LEU A 80 1.38 -8.51 -11.40
C LEU A 80 0.63 -7.47 -10.57
N LYS A 81 -0.18 -6.63 -11.22
CA LYS A 81 -0.98 -5.59 -10.58
C LYS A 81 -1.93 -6.20 -9.55
N GLN A 82 -2.65 -7.25 -9.90
CA GLN A 82 -3.55 -7.95 -8.99
C GLN A 82 -2.81 -8.56 -7.79
N SER A 83 -1.63 -9.14 -8.00
CA SER A 83 -0.80 -9.67 -6.90
C SER A 83 -0.39 -8.58 -5.92
N ILE A 84 -0.05 -7.39 -6.41
CA ILE A 84 0.35 -6.28 -5.55
C ILE A 84 -0.87 -5.71 -4.82
N GLU A 85 -2.02 -5.55 -5.49
CA GLU A 85 -3.28 -5.12 -4.87
C GLU A 85 -3.71 -6.07 -3.74
N GLY A 86 -3.57 -7.38 -3.93
CA GLY A 86 -3.81 -8.38 -2.89
C GLY A 86 -2.91 -8.17 -1.68
N LYS A 87 -1.60 -7.98 -1.92
CA LYS A 87 -0.63 -7.73 -0.84
C LYS A 87 -0.91 -6.44 -0.07
N VAL A 88 -1.31 -5.36 -0.76
CA VAL A 88 -1.71 -4.10 -0.11
C VAL A 88 -2.94 -4.31 0.78
N CYS A 89 -3.93 -5.06 0.30
CA CYS A 89 -5.13 -5.40 1.09
C CYS A 89 -4.77 -6.21 2.35
N ASP A 90 -3.89 -7.20 2.21
CA ASP A 90 -3.44 -8.05 3.33
C ASP A 90 -2.71 -7.23 4.40
N LEU A 91 -1.81 -6.33 3.99
CA LEU A 91 -1.10 -5.42 4.90
C LEU A 91 -2.07 -4.49 5.63
N GLN A 92 -3.02 -3.89 4.91
CA GLN A 92 -4.04 -3.04 5.53
C GLN A 92 -4.92 -3.82 6.51
N ALA A 93 -5.28 -5.06 6.19
CA ALA A 93 -6.03 -5.94 7.08
C ALA A 93 -5.22 -6.28 8.35
N GLN A 94 -3.93 -6.57 8.20
CA GLN A 94 -3.02 -6.84 9.31
C GLN A 94 -2.84 -5.62 10.24
N GLU A 95 -2.70 -4.43 9.69
CA GLU A 95 -2.65 -3.18 10.45
C GLU A 95 -3.91 -2.96 11.28
N ARG A 96 -5.09 -3.13 10.65
CA ARG A 96 -6.40 -3.03 11.34
C ARG A 96 -6.53 -4.06 12.46
N TYR A 97 -6.11 -5.30 12.21
CA TYR A 97 -6.15 -6.36 13.22
C TYR A 97 -5.25 -6.02 14.41
N THR A 98 -4.04 -5.52 14.15
CA THR A 98 -3.08 -5.14 15.19
C THR A 98 -3.61 -3.97 16.01
N LEU A 99 -4.16 -2.93 15.37
CA LEU A 99 -4.77 -1.78 16.03
C LEU A 99 -5.93 -2.20 16.94
N ALA A 100 -6.80 -3.11 16.46
CA ALA A 100 -7.94 -3.61 17.22
C ALA A 100 -7.51 -4.45 18.45
N LYS A 101 -6.41 -5.20 18.35
CA LYS A 101 -5.86 -6.00 19.46
C LYS A 101 -5.00 -5.19 20.43
N GLY A 102 -4.48 -4.04 20.02
CA GLY A 102 -3.57 -3.19 20.79
C GLY A 102 -4.24 -2.17 21.72
N THR A 103 -5.56 -2.03 21.69
CA THR A 103 -6.29 -1.24 22.70
C THR A 103 -6.76 -2.19 23.80
N PRO A 104 -6.17 -2.17 25.01
CA PRO A 104 -6.88 -2.69 26.16
C PRO A 104 -8.14 -1.84 26.26
N VAL A 105 -9.32 -2.46 26.15
CA VAL A 105 -10.53 -1.87 26.70
C VAL A 105 -10.22 -1.67 28.17
N THR A 106 -9.82 -0.47 28.54
CA THR A 106 -9.87 -0.04 29.93
C THR A 106 -11.35 -0.07 30.27
N THR A 107 -11.80 -1.22 30.78
CA THR A 107 -12.98 -1.27 31.63
C THR A 107 -12.62 -0.45 32.86
N ALA A 108 -12.67 0.87 32.74
CA ALA A 108 -12.98 1.73 33.85
C ALA A 108 -14.43 1.43 34.19
N THR A 109 -14.60 0.30 34.87
CA THR A 109 -15.80 -0.08 35.58
C THR A 109 -16.22 1.15 36.35
N LYS A 110 -17.38 1.66 35.97
CA LYS A 110 -18.23 2.58 36.70
C LYS A 110 -18.33 2.11 38.16
N SER A 111 -17.36 2.48 39.00
CA SER A 111 -17.53 2.48 40.45
C SER A 111 -18.20 3.81 40.79
N GLU A 112 -19.52 3.73 40.77
CA GLU A 112 -20.51 4.62 41.34
C GLU A 112 -20.02 5.29 42.64
N ARG A 113 -19.69 6.57 42.57
CA ARG A 113 -19.50 7.40 43.76
C ARG A 113 -20.88 7.83 44.23
N ALA A 114 -21.46 7.08 45.17
CA ALA A 114 -22.66 7.50 45.87
C ALA A 114 -22.42 8.84 46.57
N LEU A 115 -23.30 9.81 46.31
CA LEU A 115 -23.37 11.09 47.01
C LEU A 115 -23.71 10.83 48.48
N VAL A 116 -22.81 11.17 49.39
CA VAL A 116 -23.11 11.27 50.81
C VAL A 116 -24.03 12.47 50.99
N ALA A 117 -25.33 12.23 51.12
CA ALA A 117 -26.28 13.21 51.60
C ALA A 117 -26.07 13.36 53.11
N ALA A 118 -25.69 14.56 53.56
CA ALA A 118 -25.71 14.93 54.96
C ALA A 118 -27.18 14.95 55.43
N GLY A 119 -27.55 14.01 56.29
CA GLY A 119 -28.83 14.05 56.99
C GLY A 119 -28.78 15.09 58.12
N PRO A 120 -29.81 15.93 58.29
CA PRO A 120 -29.95 16.74 59.49
C PRO A 120 -30.49 15.84 60.60
N THR A 121 -29.82 15.77 61.76
CA THR A 121 -30.41 15.18 62.95
C THR A 121 -30.63 16.27 63.99
N ILE A 122 -31.89 16.65 64.11
CA ILE A 122 -32.46 17.49 65.15
C ILE A 122 -32.95 16.53 66.25
N THR A 123 -32.38 16.71 67.45
CA THR A 123 -32.85 16.52 68.87
C THR A 123 -33.95 15.51 69.26
N PRO A 124 -33.95 15.05 70.53
CA PRO A 124 -34.56 15.83 71.63
C PRO A 124 -33.56 16.50 72.58
#